data_AF-A0A8T5UXL4-F1
#
_entry.id   AF-A0A8T5UXL4-F1
#
_cell.length_a   1.000
_cell.length_b   1.000
_cell.length_c   1.000
_cell.angle_alpha   90.00
_cell.angle_beta   90.00
_cell.angle_gamma   90.00
#
_symmetry.space_group_name_H-M   'P 1'
#
loop_
_entity.id
_entity.type
_entity.pdbx_description
1 polymer ?
#
loop_
_entity_poly.entity_id
_entity_poly.type
_entity_poly.pdbx_seq_one_letter_code
_entity_poly.pdbx_strand_id
1 'polypeptide(L)'
;MARPRRVRTTDSRHDLPIAPNLIARDFTAAAPNRVWLADINYIPTAEGWLYLAAVMDMFSRKIVGWAMRDHMQVELPSAALAMAIKQQRPQHGLIHHSDRGVQYASRAHRDAFTGAGITASMSRNAYFSDREQRFRAIMSAEFRRS
;
A
#
# COMPACT_ATOMS: atom_id res chain seq x y z
N MET A 1 -20.41 -23.67 -1.97
CA MET A 1 -19.70 -22.43 -1.57
C MET A 1 -18.24 -22.56 -2.01
N ALA A 2 -17.80 -21.77 -3.00
CA ALA A 2 -16.41 -21.83 -3.48
C ALA A 2 -15.47 -21.23 -2.42
N ARG A 3 -14.44 -21.98 -2.03
CA ARG A 3 -13.36 -21.48 -1.15
C ARG A 3 -12.68 -20.31 -1.87
N PRO A 4 -12.47 -19.14 -1.22
CA PRO A 4 -11.74 -18.05 -1.85
C PRO A 4 -10.34 -18.54 -2.20
N ARG A 5 -9.99 -18.49 -3.48
CA ARG A 5 -8.66 -18.84 -3.98
C ARG A 5 -7.69 -17.82 -3.39
N ARG A 6 -6.80 -18.24 -2.49
CA ARG A 6 -5.80 -17.36 -1.88
C ARG A 6 -4.72 -17.07 -2.93
N VAL A 7 -4.97 -16.09 -3.78
CA VAL A 7 -4.00 -15.62 -4.77
C VAL A 7 -2.87 -14.93 -4.02
N ARG A 8 -1.63 -15.39 -4.22
CA ARG A 8 -0.44 -14.74 -3.65
C ARG A 8 -0.22 -13.43 -4.39
N THR A 9 -0.62 -12.33 -3.77
CA THR A 9 -0.46 -10.96 -4.29
C THR A 9 1.01 -10.50 -4.25
N THR A 10 1.78 -11.03 -3.31
CA THR A 10 3.09 -10.49 -2.98
C THR A 10 4.12 -11.61 -2.98
N ASP A 11 5.11 -11.52 -3.87
CA ASP A 11 6.29 -12.37 -3.78
C ASP A 11 7.36 -11.69 -2.93
N SER A 12 7.34 -11.92 -1.61
CA SER A 12 8.34 -11.38 -0.69
C SER A 12 9.70 -12.09 -0.76
N ARG A 13 9.90 -13.04 -1.68
CA ARG A 13 11.16 -13.76 -1.91
C ARG A 13 11.73 -13.33 -3.25
N HIS A 14 12.34 -12.15 -3.28
CA HIS A 14 13.01 -11.60 -4.45
C HIS A 14 14.38 -11.01 -4.07
N ASP A 15 15.27 -10.90 -5.04
CA ASP A 15 16.61 -10.33 -4.85
C ASP A 15 16.64 -8.79 -5.03
N LEU A 16 15.49 -8.16 -5.29
CA LEU A 16 15.39 -6.70 -5.36
C LEU A 16 15.64 -6.07 -3.96
N PRO A 17 16.12 -4.81 -3.90
CA PRO A 17 16.49 -4.19 -2.64
C PRO A 17 15.32 -4.02 -1.67
N ILE A 18 15.56 -4.36 -0.41
CA ILE A 18 14.55 -4.34 0.66
C ILE A 18 14.84 -3.14 1.57
N ALA A 19 13.84 -2.28 1.81
CA ALA A 19 13.96 -1.20 2.78
C ALA A 19 13.92 -1.74 4.24
N PRO A 20 14.60 -1.08 5.20
CA PRO A 20 14.52 -1.47 6.60
C PRO A 20 13.07 -1.38 7.13
N ASN A 21 12.72 -2.22 8.09
CA ASN A 21 11.41 -2.13 8.75
C ASN A 21 11.47 -1.07 9.84
N LEU A 22 10.99 0.14 9.54
CA LEU A 22 10.99 1.28 10.45
C LEU A 22 9.76 1.34 11.37
N ILE A 23 8.74 0.51 11.10
CA ILE A 23 7.48 0.55 11.85
C ILE A 23 7.49 -0.44 13.01
N ALA A 24 8.30 -1.51 12.97
CA ALA A 24 8.55 -2.43 14.11
C ALA A 24 7.33 -2.82 14.97
N ARG A 25 6.12 -2.86 14.37
CA ARG A 25 4.80 -3.10 14.99
C ARG A 25 4.19 -1.93 15.78
N ASP A 26 4.80 -0.75 15.80
CA ASP A 26 4.17 0.49 16.24
C ASP A 26 3.39 1.14 15.09
N PHE A 27 2.09 0.82 15.07
CA PHE A 27 1.16 1.30 14.07
C PHE A 27 0.38 2.53 14.58
N THR A 28 1.10 3.47 15.16
CA THR A 28 0.57 4.78 15.58
C THR A 28 1.25 5.91 14.82
N ALA A 29 0.53 7.02 14.66
CA ALA A 29 1.06 8.25 14.10
C ALA A 29 0.53 9.40 14.95
N ALA A 30 1.40 10.31 15.38
CA ALA A 30 1.02 11.44 16.22
C ALA A 30 0.29 12.56 15.45
N ALA A 31 0.38 12.56 14.12
CA ALA A 31 -0.19 13.58 13.24
C ALA A 31 -0.45 13.01 11.84
N PRO A 32 -1.31 13.66 11.02
CA PRO A 32 -1.46 13.33 9.61
C PRO A 32 -0.13 13.37 8.87
N ASN A 33 0.01 12.53 7.84
CA ASN A 33 1.17 12.50 6.94
C ASN A 33 2.50 12.23 7.64
N ARG A 34 2.47 11.47 8.74
CA ARG A 34 3.68 10.92 9.39
C ARG A 34 3.95 9.48 8.99
N VAL A 35 2.89 8.70 8.85
CA VAL A 35 2.98 7.30 8.44
C VAL A 35 1.86 7.01 7.45
N TRP A 36 2.23 6.52 6.27
CA TRP A 36 1.31 5.95 5.30
C TRP A 36 1.48 4.45 5.23
N LEU A 37 0.36 3.73 5.23
CA LEU A 37 0.32 2.30 4.96
C LEU A 37 -0.12 2.07 3.52
N ALA A 38 0.56 1.17 2.81
CA ALA A 38 0.19 0.75 1.46
C ALA A 38 0.01 -0.76 1.37
N ASP A 39 -0.99 -1.17 0.60
CA ASP A 39 -1.32 -2.57 0.34
C ASP A 39 -1.98 -2.71 -1.04
N ILE A 40 -1.86 -3.90 -1.62
CA ILE A 40 -2.57 -4.30 -2.84
C ILE A 40 -3.59 -5.38 -2.49
N ASN A 41 -4.81 -5.19 -2.96
CA ASN A 41 -5.88 -6.18 -2.85
C ASN A 41 -6.54 -6.40 -4.21
N TYR A 42 -7.40 -7.42 -4.32
CA TYR A 42 -8.25 -7.62 -5.48
C TYR A 42 -9.71 -7.33 -5.13
N ILE A 43 -10.45 -6.78 -6.09
CA ILE A 43 -11.88 -6.51 -5.98
C ILE A 43 -12.59 -7.32 -7.05
N PRO A 44 -13.57 -8.17 -6.69
CA PRO A 44 -14.41 -8.84 -7.66
C PRO A 44 -15.36 -7.83 -8.33
N THR A 45 -15.51 -7.95 -9.64
CA THR A 45 -16.46 -7.16 -10.45
C THR A 45 -17.39 -8.12 -11.21
N ALA A 46 -18.42 -7.59 -11.88
CA ALA A 46 -19.29 -8.40 -12.73
C ALA A 46 -18.56 -9.01 -13.94
N GLU A 47 -17.44 -8.41 -14.34
CA GLU A 47 -16.66 -8.80 -15.53
C GLU A 47 -15.37 -9.56 -15.18
N GLY A 48 -15.11 -9.81 -13.89
CA GLY A 48 -13.89 -10.49 -13.43
C GLY A 48 -13.37 -9.93 -12.13
N TRP A 49 -12.10 -9.51 -12.11
CA TRP A 49 -11.48 -8.88 -10.94
C TRP A 49 -10.55 -7.74 -11.35
N LEU A 50 -10.41 -6.75 -10.48
CA LEU A 50 -9.40 -5.70 -10.58
C LEU A 50 -8.46 -5.77 -9.38
N TYR A 51 -7.20 -5.46 -9.60
CA TYR A 51 -6.25 -5.16 -8.55
C TYR A 51 -6.39 -3.70 -8.13
N LEU A 52 -6.53 -3.47 -6.83
CA LEU A 52 -6.58 -2.16 -6.18
C LEU A 52 -5.32 -2.00 -5.34
N ALA A 53 -4.53 -0.97 -5.63
CA ALA A 53 -3.55 -0.44 -4.69
C ALA A 53 -4.16 0.73 -3.94
N ALA A 54 -3.90 0.83 -2.63
CA ALA A 54 -4.22 2.04 -1.89
C ALA A 54 -3.15 2.41 -0.88
N VAL A 55 -3.18 3.69 -0.54
CA VAL A 55 -2.35 4.35 0.45
C VAL A 55 -3.29 4.99 1.47
N MET A 56 -3.12 4.63 2.74
CA MET A 56 -3.91 5.13 3.84
C MET A 56 -3.02 5.94 4.79
N ASP A 57 -3.51 7.10 5.19
CA ASP A 57 -2.91 7.85 6.28
C ASP A 57 -3.22 7.21 7.63
N MET A 58 -2.18 6.88 8.39
CA MET A 58 -2.32 6.11 9.63
C MET A 58 -3.06 6.87 10.73
N PHE A 59 -2.88 8.19 10.82
CA PHE A 59 -3.50 9.04 11.83
C PHE A 59 -5.00 9.19 11.57
N SER A 60 -5.37 9.65 10.37
CA SER A 60 -6.75 9.97 10.01
C SER A 60 -7.56 8.76 9.54
N ARG A 61 -6.89 7.64 9.21
CA ARG A 61 -7.48 6.43 8.62
C ARG A 61 -8.11 6.64 7.24
N LYS A 62 -7.87 7.79 6.61
CA LYS A 62 -8.38 8.10 5.27
C LYS A 62 -7.53 7.43 4.19
N ILE A 63 -8.18 6.95 3.13
CA ILE A 63 -7.50 6.59 1.89
C ILE A 63 -7.08 7.90 1.21
N VAL A 64 -5.78 8.13 1.11
CA VAL A 64 -5.21 9.36 0.57
C VAL A 64 -4.76 9.21 -0.89
N GLY A 65 -4.63 7.98 -1.37
CA GLY A 65 -4.39 7.68 -2.78
C GLY A 65 -4.74 6.23 -3.10
N TRP A 66 -5.17 5.98 -4.32
CA TRP A 66 -5.55 4.64 -4.78
C TRP A 66 -5.45 4.54 -6.31
N ALA A 67 -5.40 3.33 -6.82
CA ALA A 67 -5.45 3.04 -8.26
C ALA A 67 -5.99 1.64 -8.49
N MET A 68 -6.67 1.43 -9.63
CA MET A 68 -7.15 0.11 -10.06
C MET A 68 -6.62 -0.26 -11.45
N ARG A 69 -6.25 -1.52 -11.62
CA ARG A 69 -5.80 -2.13 -12.89
C ARG A 69 -6.24 -3.58 -12.96
N ASP A 70 -6.28 -4.14 -14.16
CA ASP A 70 -6.47 -5.58 -14.42
C ASP A 70 -5.18 -6.39 -14.20
N HIS A 71 -4.04 -5.73 -14.01
CA HIS A 71 -2.74 -6.34 -13.73
C HIS A 71 -2.10 -5.84 -12.42
N MET A 72 -1.19 -6.63 -11.86
CA MET A 72 -0.48 -6.34 -10.61
C MET A 72 0.99 -6.00 -10.87
N GLN A 73 1.23 -4.96 -11.66
CA GLN A 73 2.57 -4.48 -12.01
C GLN A 73 2.91 -3.18 -11.24
N VAL A 74 4.14 -2.69 -11.37
CA VAL A 74 4.72 -1.55 -10.62
C VAL A 74 3.91 -0.26 -10.79
N GLU A 75 3.26 -0.09 -11.93
CA GLU A 75 2.44 1.07 -12.30
C GLU A 75 1.26 1.23 -11.34
N LEU A 76 0.71 0.13 -10.83
CA LEU A 76 -0.44 0.14 -9.93
C LEU A 76 -0.13 0.81 -8.58
N PRO A 77 0.82 0.34 -7.76
CA PRO A 77 1.17 1.01 -6.51
C PRO A 77 1.82 2.38 -6.74
N SER A 78 2.52 2.59 -7.86
CA SER A 78 3.12 3.89 -8.18
C SER A 78 2.05 4.95 -8.49
N ALA A 79 0.97 4.59 -9.18
CA ALA A 79 -0.16 5.50 -9.43
C ALA A 79 -0.87 5.90 -8.11
N ALA A 80 -1.10 4.93 -7.21
CA ALA A 80 -1.69 5.21 -5.91
C ALA A 80 -0.81 6.14 -5.05
N LEU A 81 0.51 5.93 -5.05
CA LEU A 81 1.46 6.80 -4.36
C LEU A 81 1.50 8.20 -4.96
N ALA A 82 1.57 8.32 -6.29
CA ALA A 82 1.57 9.61 -6.97
C ALA A 82 0.30 10.42 -6.66
N MET A 83 -0.86 9.75 -6.64
CA MET A 83 -2.13 10.34 -6.22
C MET A 83 -2.07 10.85 -4.77
N ALA A 84 -1.53 10.06 -3.84
CA ALA A 84 -1.38 10.45 -2.44
C ALA A 84 -0.46 11.67 -2.26
N ILE A 85 0.72 11.67 -2.91
CA ILE A 85 1.67 12.78 -2.86
C ILE A 85 1.01 14.07 -3.39
N LYS A 86 0.33 14.00 -4.53
CA LYS A 86 -0.32 15.16 -5.15
C LYS A 86 -1.39 15.77 -4.26
N GLN A 87 -2.20 14.94 -3.59
CA GLN A 87 -3.30 15.39 -2.75
C GLN A 87 -2.85 15.88 -1.38
N GLN A 88 -1.94 15.15 -0.74
CA GLN A 88 -1.56 15.44 0.65
C GLN A 88 -0.39 16.39 0.78
N ARG A 89 0.47 16.48 -0.26
CA ARG A 89 1.71 17.28 -0.27
C ARG A 89 2.48 17.10 1.06
N PRO A 90 2.86 15.86 1.41
CA PRO A 90 3.43 15.57 2.73
C PRO A 90 4.76 16.31 2.92
N GLN A 91 5.06 16.65 4.16
CA GLN A 91 6.38 17.17 4.51
C GLN A 91 7.42 16.03 4.49
N HIS A 92 8.69 16.42 4.40
CA HIS A 92 9.81 15.50 4.51
C HIS A 92 9.74 14.68 5.81
N GLY A 93 10.20 13.44 5.74
CA GLY A 93 10.22 12.52 6.88
C GLY A 93 8.94 11.69 7.05
N LEU A 94 8.00 11.75 6.09
CA LEU A 94 6.91 10.79 6.00
C LEU A 94 7.49 9.37 5.82
N ILE A 95 6.99 8.41 6.60
CA ILE A 95 7.29 7.00 6.41
C ILE A 95 6.21 6.37 5.52
N HIS A 96 6.62 5.78 4.40
CA HIS A 96 5.74 4.95 3.58
C HIS A 96 6.03 3.47 3.84
N HIS A 97 5.08 2.79 4.48
CA HIS A 97 5.20 1.39 4.85
C HIS A 97 4.40 0.48 3.92
N SER A 98 5.09 -0.43 3.25
CA SER A 98 4.52 -1.44 2.34
C SER A 98 4.98 -2.84 2.71
N ASP A 99 4.34 -3.85 2.14
CA ASP A 99 4.90 -5.20 2.14
C ASP A 99 6.14 -5.28 1.22
N ARG A 100 6.85 -6.41 1.27
CA ARG A 100 8.02 -6.66 0.40
C ARG A 100 7.64 -7.17 -0.98
N GLY A 101 6.58 -6.66 -1.59
CA GLY A 101 6.25 -7.01 -2.98
C GLY A 101 7.33 -6.56 -3.94
N VAL A 102 7.61 -7.39 -4.95
CA VAL A 102 8.49 -7.04 -6.09
C VAL A 102 8.09 -5.72 -6.73
N GLN A 103 6.79 -5.39 -6.70
CA GLN A 103 6.24 -4.16 -7.24
C GLN A 103 6.73 -2.91 -6.48
N TYR A 104 6.86 -3.01 -5.16
CA TYR A 104 7.32 -1.94 -4.27
C TYR A 104 8.86 -1.79 -4.26
N ALA A 105 9.60 -2.84 -4.61
CA ALA A 105 11.07 -2.83 -4.65
C ALA A 105 11.66 -2.30 -5.97
N SER A 106 10.82 -1.97 -6.96
CA SER A 106 11.25 -1.47 -8.27
C SER A 106 11.89 -0.07 -8.19
N ARG A 107 12.80 0.23 -9.13
CA ARG A 107 13.53 1.52 -9.17
C ARG A 107 12.59 2.71 -9.36
N ALA A 108 11.64 2.62 -10.28
CA ALA A 108 10.67 3.69 -10.55
C ALA A 108 9.83 4.04 -9.31
N HIS A 109 9.46 3.04 -8.51
CA HIS A 109 8.74 3.26 -7.26
C HIS A 109 9.62 3.94 -6.19
N ARG A 110 10.92 3.65 -6.18
CA ARG A 110 11.89 4.25 -5.25
C ARG A 110 12.24 5.69 -5.61
N ASP A 111 12.36 5.99 -6.90
CA ASP A 111 12.65 7.34 -7.39
C ASP A 111 11.55 8.34 -6.98
N ALA A 112 10.29 7.89 -6.90
CA ALA A 112 9.16 8.68 -6.41
C ALA A 112 9.29 9.09 -4.93
N PHE A 113 10.00 8.33 -4.11
CA PHE A 113 10.21 8.67 -2.70
C PHE A 113 11.27 9.76 -2.51
N THR A 114 12.37 9.69 -3.27
CA THR A 114 13.48 10.64 -3.15
C THR A 114 13.05 12.07 -3.45
N GLY A 115 12.24 12.28 -4.50
CA GLY A 115 11.75 13.61 -4.86
C GLY A 115 10.77 14.22 -3.84
N ALA A 116 10.09 13.39 -3.05
CA ALA A 116 9.09 13.82 -2.07
C ALA A 116 9.59 13.78 -0.61
N GLY A 117 10.87 13.42 -0.38
CA GLY A 117 11.43 13.32 0.97
C GLY A 117 10.79 12.22 1.83
N ILE A 118 10.31 11.15 1.19
CA ILE A 118 9.62 10.04 1.83
C ILE A 118 10.62 8.93 2.16
N THR A 119 10.51 8.36 3.35
CA THR A 119 11.32 7.22 3.78
C THR A 119 10.54 5.92 3.56
N ALA A 120 11.06 5.06 2.69
CA ALA A 120 10.49 3.73 2.48
C ALA A 120 10.75 2.81 3.68
N SER A 121 9.73 2.03 4.06
CA SER A 121 9.81 1.02 5.11
C SER A 121 9.12 -0.26 4.65
N MET A 122 9.74 -1.43 4.81
CA MET A 122 9.19 -2.68 4.28
C MET A 122 9.29 -3.86 5.26
N SER A 123 8.24 -4.69 5.32
CA SER A 123 8.23 -5.92 6.13
C SER A 123 7.83 -7.18 5.32
N ARG A 124 8.40 -8.35 5.67
CA ARG A 124 8.18 -9.63 5.00
C ARG A 124 6.80 -10.15 5.44
N ASN A 125 5.89 -10.40 4.48
CA ASN A 125 4.53 -10.91 4.65
C ASN A 125 3.76 -10.39 5.89
N ALA A 126 2.84 -9.45 5.62
CA ALA A 126 1.62 -9.15 6.36
C ALA A 126 1.76 -8.95 7.89
N TYR A 127 1.92 -7.68 8.27
CA TYR A 127 1.24 -7.05 9.41
C TYR A 127 0.48 -8.02 10.33
N PHE A 128 1.17 -8.54 11.36
CA PHE A 128 0.58 -9.45 12.35
C PHE A 128 -0.41 -8.78 13.33
N SER A 129 -1.29 -7.86 12.89
CA SER A 129 -2.26 -7.21 13.78
C SER A 129 -3.55 -6.74 13.10
N ASP A 130 -4.61 -6.64 13.90
CA ASP A 130 -5.96 -6.09 13.66
C ASP A 130 -6.03 -4.90 12.67
N ARG A 131 -4.96 -4.09 12.56
CA ARG A 131 -4.93 -2.91 11.68
C ARG A 131 -4.83 -3.22 10.20
N GLU A 132 -4.24 -4.36 9.79
CA GLU A 132 -4.30 -4.82 8.40
C GLU A 132 -5.73 -5.24 8.04
N GLN A 133 -6.38 -6.01 8.93
CA GLN A 133 -7.79 -6.38 8.76
C GLN A 133 -8.66 -5.14 8.68
N ARG A 134 -8.44 -4.14 9.54
CA ARG A 134 -9.12 -2.84 9.44
C ARG A 134 -8.81 -2.09 8.16
N PHE A 135 -7.56 -2.08 7.68
CA PHE A 135 -7.23 -1.43 6.42
C PHE A 135 -7.93 -2.12 5.24
N ARG A 136 -7.85 -3.45 5.15
CA ARG A 136 -8.57 -4.24 4.15
C ARG A 136 -10.09 -4.11 4.27
N ALA A 137 -10.61 -3.95 5.48
CA ALA A 137 -12.03 -3.69 5.73
C ALA A 137 -12.45 -2.30 5.23
N ILE A 138 -11.67 -1.24 5.51
CA ILE A 138 -11.89 0.10 4.96
C ILE A 138 -11.87 0.05 3.44
N MET A 139 -10.85 -0.58 2.85
CA MET A 139 -10.73 -0.78 1.41
C MET A 139 -11.97 -1.48 0.82
N SER A 140 -12.42 -2.55 1.45
CA SER A 140 -13.61 -3.27 1.00
C SER A 140 -14.89 -2.44 1.16
N ALA A 141 -14.99 -1.63 2.21
CA ALA A 141 -16.16 -0.81 2.51
C ALA A 141 -16.28 0.43 1.60
N GLU A 142 -15.15 1.02 1.23
CA GLU A 142 -15.06 2.18 0.34
C GLU A 142 -15.30 1.78 -1.12
N PHE A 143 -14.72 0.67 -1.59
CA PHE A 143 -14.67 0.33 -3.01
C PHE A 143 -15.62 -0.79 -3.48
N ARG A 144 -16.42 -1.40 -2.59
CA ARG A 144 -17.50 -2.34 -3.00
C ARG A 144 -18.87 -1.69 -3.14
N ARG A 145 -19.00 -0.40 -2.84
CA ARG A 145 -20.28 0.35 -2.89
C ARG A 145 -20.45 1.21 -4.14
N SER A 146 -19.45 1.23 -5.02
CA SER A 146 -19.46 1.91 -6.32
C SER A 146 -19.60 0.89 -7.44
#